data_AF-A0A957HYR9-F1
#
_entry.id   AF-A0A957HYR9-F1
#
_cell.length_a   1.000
_cell.length_b   1.000
_cell.length_c   1.000
_cell.angle_alpha   90.00
_cell.angle_beta   90.00
_cell.angle_gamma   90.00
#
_symmetry.space_group_name_H-M   'P 1'
#
loop_
_entity.id
_entity.type
_entity.pdbx_description
1 polymer ?
#
loop_
_entity_poly.entity_id
_entity_poly.type
_entity_poly.pdbx_seq_one_letter_code
_entity_poly.pdbx_strand_id
1 'polypeptide(L)'
;MAANQPSIVVMISGSGTNLQALIDAVANGRLPAKIVGVVSNRKAAYGLARAEQAGISTRYLPFKPYKDVGKSRDAYDADLAAEVAAFQPDLIVLAGWMHILSPIFLNQFAGRVINLHPALPGQFAGTHAIERAYDAFQRGEIEHSGCMVHVAIPEVDAGEVVVSRQVYIHKEDTLADFEARMHEAEHELIVIAADRALMRQQGVTATNMLARVDAAWVQWQALLAQISAAHLTEPALSGGWAVKDVIAHLAWFEREMADLINQRALVGSDLWLLSIDEQNAVIYEQNRERPLPDIQAEAAQSHADMRAALLTLDAAALQDAAYFTHMPSDWRPWEVIAGNSYEHYLDHMPSIRHWLATTFGGRND
;
A
#
# COMPACT_ATOMS: atom_id res chain seq x y z
N MET A 1 -1.08 -23.24 -18.22
CA MET A 1 -1.32 -21.93 -18.83
C MET A 1 -0.76 -20.90 -17.86
N ALA A 2 0.06 -19.94 -18.29
CA ALA A 2 0.42 -18.84 -17.40
C ALA A 2 -0.88 -18.17 -16.93
N ALA A 3 -1.05 -17.99 -15.62
CA ALA A 3 -2.22 -17.29 -15.10
C ALA A 3 -2.30 -15.93 -15.79
N ASN A 4 -3.48 -15.57 -16.30
CA ASN A 4 -3.65 -14.28 -16.96
C ASN A 4 -3.37 -13.19 -15.92
N GLN A 5 -2.41 -12.31 -16.21
CA GLN A 5 -2.03 -11.23 -15.31
C GLN A 5 -3.22 -10.26 -15.13
N PRO A 6 -3.62 -9.91 -13.89
CA PRO A 6 -4.77 -9.05 -13.65
C PRO A 6 -4.65 -7.68 -14.30
N SER A 7 -5.78 -7.16 -14.74
CA SER A 7 -5.90 -5.90 -15.47
C SER A 7 -6.48 -4.81 -14.58
N ILE A 8 -5.77 -3.68 -14.50
CA ILE A 8 -6.18 -2.50 -13.73
C ILE A 8 -6.56 -1.37 -14.68
N VAL A 9 -7.68 -0.70 -14.41
CA VAL A 9 -7.97 0.64 -14.94
C VAL A 9 -7.78 1.67 -13.83
N VAL A 10 -7.05 2.75 -14.10
CA VAL A 10 -6.88 3.84 -13.14
C VAL A 10 -7.66 5.06 -13.61
N MET A 11 -8.46 5.65 -12.71
CA MET A 11 -9.26 6.84 -12.99
C MET A 11 -8.68 8.06 -12.28
N ILE A 12 -8.47 9.16 -13.01
CA ILE A 12 -7.75 10.35 -12.53
C ILE A 12 -8.43 11.66 -12.93
N SER A 13 -8.18 12.73 -12.17
CA SER A 13 -8.59 14.11 -12.54
C SER A 13 -7.44 15.14 -12.52
N GLY A 14 -6.21 14.76 -12.16
CA GLY A 14 -5.15 15.74 -11.84
C GLY A 14 -3.73 15.32 -12.23
N SER A 15 -2.78 15.62 -11.33
CA SER A 15 -1.33 15.44 -11.52
C SER A 15 -0.91 13.98 -11.79
N GLY A 16 -1.67 13.02 -11.26
CA GLY A 16 -1.43 11.59 -11.44
C GLY A 16 -0.20 11.06 -10.71
N THR A 17 0.16 11.61 -9.54
CA THR A 17 1.27 11.10 -8.70
C THR A 17 0.97 9.69 -8.16
N ASN A 18 -0.25 9.46 -7.65
CA ASN A 18 -0.72 8.13 -7.27
C ASN A 18 -0.77 7.14 -8.45
N LEU A 19 -1.10 7.62 -9.67
CA LEU A 19 -0.98 6.82 -10.89
C LEU A 19 0.49 6.45 -11.16
N GLN A 20 1.43 7.37 -10.98
CA GLN A 20 2.85 7.09 -11.17
C GLN A 20 3.33 5.97 -10.23
N ALA A 21 2.93 6.02 -8.96
CA ALA A 21 3.27 4.97 -8.00
C ALA A 21 2.81 3.57 -8.45
N LEU A 22 1.58 3.47 -8.99
CA LEU A 22 1.07 2.23 -9.57
C LEU A 22 1.85 1.79 -10.82
N ILE A 23 2.18 2.73 -11.72
CA ILE A 23 2.99 2.45 -12.91
C ILE A 23 4.35 1.88 -12.51
N ASP A 24 5.03 2.53 -11.57
CA ASP A 24 6.36 2.17 -11.12
C ASP A 24 6.34 0.80 -10.42
N ALA A 25 5.33 0.55 -9.59
CA ALA A 25 5.11 -0.73 -8.91
C ALA A 25 4.84 -1.89 -9.88
N VAL A 26 4.13 -1.65 -10.98
CA VAL A 26 3.98 -2.66 -12.05
C VAL A 26 5.29 -2.87 -12.78
N ALA A 27 5.99 -1.80 -13.14
CA ALA A 27 7.23 -1.87 -13.91
C ALA A 27 8.37 -2.59 -13.17
N ASN A 28 8.45 -2.43 -11.85
CA ASN A 28 9.46 -3.09 -11.01
C ASN A 28 9.01 -4.45 -10.43
N GLY A 29 7.80 -4.91 -10.78
CA GLY A 29 7.27 -6.21 -10.34
C GLY A 29 6.77 -6.27 -8.90
N ARG A 30 6.66 -5.14 -8.18
CA ARG A 30 6.03 -5.06 -6.84
C ARG A 30 4.53 -5.32 -6.90
N LEU A 31 3.86 -4.92 -7.98
CA LEU A 31 2.44 -5.17 -8.21
C LEU A 31 2.30 -6.13 -9.39
N PRO A 32 1.94 -7.41 -9.17
CA PRO A 32 1.86 -8.44 -10.21
C PRO A 32 0.59 -8.30 -11.06
N ALA A 33 0.41 -7.13 -11.68
CA ALA A 33 -0.73 -6.75 -12.51
C ALA A 33 -0.26 -5.94 -13.73
N LYS A 34 -1.19 -5.57 -14.61
CA LYS A 34 -0.94 -4.63 -15.72
C LYS A 34 -1.97 -3.49 -15.66
N ILE A 35 -1.53 -2.27 -15.94
CA ILE A 35 -2.45 -1.15 -16.11
C ILE A 35 -2.86 -1.12 -17.59
N VAL A 36 -4.11 -1.46 -17.88
CA VAL A 36 -4.63 -1.57 -19.25
C VAL A 36 -5.24 -0.28 -19.77
N GLY A 37 -5.62 0.63 -18.88
CA GLY A 37 -6.23 1.90 -19.24
C GLY A 37 -6.13 2.95 -18.15
N VAL A 38 -5.97 4.20 -18.57
CA VAL A 38 -6.15 5.38 -17.71
C VAL A 38 -7.29 6.23 -18.24
N VAL A 39 -8.30 6.45 -17.40
CA VAL A 39 -9.47 7.26 -17.74
C VAL A 39 -9.43 8.57 -16.99
N SER A 40 -9.63 9.68 -17.70
CA SER A 40 -9.74 11.00 -17.08
C SER A 40 -10.99 11.76 -17.51
N ASN A 41 -11.55 12.53 -16.57
CA ASN A 41 -12.59 13.50 -16.85
C ASN A 41 -12.04 14.92 -17.10
N ARG A 42 -10.72 15.12 -17.06
CA ARG A 42 -10.07 16.41 -17.33
C ARG A 42 -9.00 16.28 -18.39
N LYS A 43 -9.14 17.02 -19.50
CA LYS A 43 -8.19 16.97 -20.63
C LYS A 43 -6.78 17.39 -20.24
N ALA A 44 -6.66 18.33 -19.30
CA ALA A 44 -5.38 18.86 -18.82
C ALA A 44 -4.78 18.07 -17.65
N ALA A 45 -5.34 16.91 -17.29
CA ALA A 45 -4.77 16.06 -16.25
C ALA A 45 -3.38 15.57 -16.68
N TYR A 46 -2.33 15.98 -15.97
CA TYR A 46 -0.95 15.57 -16.26
C TYR A 46 -0.75 14.05 -16.15
N GLY A 47 -1.60 13.35 -15.37
CA GLY A 47 -1.58 11.89 -15.33
C GLY A 47 -1.84 11.21 -16.68
N LEU A 48 -2.51 11.87 -17.63
CA LEU A 48 -2.63 11.34 -19.00
C LEU A 48 -1.26 11.29 -19.71
N ALA A 49 -0.43 12.31 -19.52
CA ALA A 49 0.94 12.32 -20.08
C ALA A 49 1.82 11.23 -19.43
N ARG A 50 1.66 10.98 -18.12
CA ARG A 50 2.34 9.87 -17.43
C ARG A 50 1.95 8.52 -18.02
N ALA A 51 0.65 8.31 -18.25
CA ALA A 51 0.14 7.08 -18.86
C ALA A 51 0.69 6.86 -20.27
N GLU A 52 0.69 7.90 -21.12
CA GLU A 52 1.24 7.86 -22.47
C GLU A 52 2.74 7.53 -22.48
N GLN A 53 3.52 8.15 -21.58
CA GLN A 53 4.96 7.86 -21.42
C GLN A 53 5.23 6.40 -21.02
N ALA A 54 4.34 5.81 -20.23
CA ALA A 54 4.38 4.40 -19.84
C ALA A 54 3.76 3.44 -20.89
N GLY A 55 3.30 3.95 -22.04
CA GLY A 55 2.67 3.14 -23.09
C GLY A 55 1.28 2.61 -22.74
N ILE A 56 0.58 3.24 -21.78
CA ILE A 56 -0.74 2.83 -21.32
C ILE A 56 -1.81 3.56 -22.13
N SER A 57 -2.85 2.83 -22.54
CA SER A 57 -3.98 3.42 -23.27
C SER A 57 -4.73 4.45 -22.42
N THR A 58 -5.08 5.59 -23.02
CA THR A 58 -5.80 6.66 -22.33
C THR A 58 -7.21 6.87 -22.89
N ARG A 59 -8.14 7.33 -22.04
CA ARG A 59 -9.46 7.84 -22.43
C ARG A 59 -9.76 9.13 -21.70
N TYR A 60 -10.32 10.08 -22.43
CA TYR A 60 -10.83 11.33 -21.89
C TYR A 60 -12.34 11.41 -22.10
N LEU A 61 -13.11 11.44 -21.01
CA LEU A 61 -14.57 11.55 -21.04
C LEU A 61 -15.04 12.61 -20.03
N PRO A 62 -15.24 13.87 -20.46
CA PRO A 62 -15.68 14.94 -19.58
C PRO A 62 -17.20 14.93 -19.33
N PHE A 63 -17.62 15.37 -18.14
CA PHE A 63 -19.04 15.54 -17.83
C PHE A 63 -19.68 16.77 -18.50
N LYS A 64 -18.89 17.82 -18.79
CA LYS A 64 -19.40 19.11 -19.30
C LYS A 64 -20.32 18.98 -20.54
N PRO A 65 -19.96 18.22 -21.60
CA PRO A 65 -20.82 18.07 -22.78
C PRO A 65 -22.19 17.45 -22.48
N TYR A 66 -22.30 16.58 -21.46
CA TYR A 66 -23.56 16.00 -21.04
C TYR A 66 -24.43 17.04 -20.34
N LYS A 67 -23.83 17.81 -19.42
CA LYS A 67 -24.49 18.89 -18.70
C LYS A 67 -25.00 19.98 -19.66
N ASP A 68 -24.21 20.36 -20.65
CA ASP A 68 -24.54 21.44 -21.59
C ASP A 68 -25.77 21.11 -22.46
N VAL A 69 -26.09 19.82 -22.66
CA VAL A 69 -27.29 19.35 -23.39
C VAL A 69 -28.40 18.80 -22.48
N GLY A 70 -28.29 19.02 -21.16
CA GLY A 70 -29.30 18.60 -20.19
C GLY A 70 -29.38 17.10 -19.91
N LYS A 71 -28.35 16.31 -20.26
CA LYS A 71 -28.26 14.90 -19.87
C LYS A 71 -27.96 14.77 -18.37
N SER A 72 -28.52 13.73 -17.75
CA SER A 72 -28.29 13.42 -16.33
C SER A 72 -26.85 12.95 -16.07
N ARG A 73 -26.43 13.00 -14.80
CA ARG A 73 -25.18 12.37 -14.34
C ARG A 73 -25.21 10.86 -14.57
N ASP A 74 -26.35 10.24 -14.34
CA ASP A 74 -26.59 8.81 -14.61
C ASP A 74 -26.30 8.42 -16.06
N ALA A 75 -26.69 9.26 -17.02
CA ALA A 75 -26.38 9.04 -18.43
C ALA A 75 -24.88 9.16 -18.73
N TYR A 76 -24.19 10.09 -18.07
CA TYR A 76 -22.72 10.20 -18.17
C TYR A 76 -22.01 9.00 -17.55
N ASP A 77 -22.43 8.57 -16.36
CA ASP A 77 -21.80 7.46 -15.66
C ASP A 77 -22.06 6.10 -16.34
N ALA A 78 -23.19 5.94 -17.03
CA ALA A 78 -23.44 4.79 -17.90
C ALA A 78 -22.43 4.70 -19.06
N ASP A 79 -22.19 5.82 -19.75
CA ASP A 79 -21.21 5.89 -20.83
C ASP A 79 -19.77 5.74 -20.29
N LEU A 80 -19.48 6.33 -19.13
CA LEU A 80 -18.20 6.16 -18.43
C LEU A 80 -17.95 4.69 -18.06
N ALA A 81 -18.97 3.98 -17.58
CA ALA A 81 -18.87 2.57 -17.27
C ALA A 81 -18.64 1.72 -18.52
N ALA A 82 -19.24 2.08 -19.67
CA ALA A 82 -18.99 1.42 -20.95
C ALA A 82 -17.55 1.62 -21.43
N GLU A 83 -17.00 2.83 -21.35
CA GLU A 83 -15.61 3.13 -21.69
C GLU A 83 -14.63 2.36 -20.80
N VAL A 84 -14.89 2.29 -19.49
CA VAL A 84 -14.06 1.51 -18.55
C VAL A 84 -14.18 0.00 -18.83
N ALA A 85 -15.39 -0.50 -19.11
CA ALA A 85 -15.62 -1.91 -19.39
C ALA A 85 -14.95 -2.40 -20.68
N ALA A 86 -14.73 -1.51 -21.66
CA ALA A 86 -14.02 -1.83 -22.89
C ALA A 86 -12.56 -2.27 -22.64
N PHE A 87 -11.97 -1.89 -21.50
CA PHE A 87 -10.65 -2.36 -21.06
C PHE A 87 -10.67 -3.72 -20.35
N GLN A 88 -11.85 -4.26 -20.02
CA GLN A 88 -12.04 -5.50 -19.27
C GLN A 88 -11.23 -5.54 -17.94
N PRO A 89 -11.38 -4.55 -17.04
CA PRO A 89 -10.61 -4.52 -15.79
C PRO A 89 -11.07 -5.60 -14.81
N ASP A 90 -10.10 -6.18 -14.11
CA ASP A 90 -10.31 -6.92 -12.87
C ASP A 90 -10.47 -5.94 -11.70
N LEU A 91 -9.72 -4.84 -11.70
CA LEU A 91 -9.77 -3.79 -10.69
C LEU A 91 -9.83 -2.38 -11.31
N ILE A 92 -10.61 -1.50 -10.69
CA ILE A 92 -10.65 -0.07 -10.97
C ILE A 92 -10.11 0.67 -9.75
N VAL A 93 -9.13 1.54 -9.97
CA VAL A 93 -8.50 2.35 -8.92
C VAL A 93 -8.81 3.82 -9.17
N LEU A 94 -9.49 4.46 -8.22
CA LEU A 94 -9.74 5.90 -8.23
C LEU A 94 -8.54 6.60 -7.55
N ALA A 95 -7.69 7.22 -8.36
CA ALA A 95 -6.45 7.87 -7.93
C ALA A 95 -6.57 9.40 -8.14
N GLY A 96 -7.22 10.08 -7.20
CA GLY A 96 -7.54 11.51 -7.33
C GLY A 96 -8.64 11.76 -8.35
N TRP A 97 -9.65 10.90 -8.38
CA TRP A 97 -10.85 11.05 -9.20
C TRP A 97 -11.86 11.99 -8.54
N MET A 98 -12.12 13.15 -9.15
CA MET A 98 -12.89 14.24 -8.54
C MET A 98 -14.37 14.24 -8.99
N HIS A 99 -15.01 13.07 -9.06
CA HIS A 99 -16.42 12.92 -9.42
C HIS A 99 -17.06 11.74 -8.67
N ILE A 100 -18.14 12.00 -7.92
CA ILE A 100 -18.89 10.95 -7.23
C ILE A 100 -19.56 10.05 -8.28
N LEU A 101 -19.28 8.75 -8.21
CA LEU A 101 -19.85 7.74 -9.10
C LEU A 101 -21.26 7.36 -8.65
N SER A 102 -22.19 7.30 -9.60
CA SER A 102 -23.55 6.83 -9.38
C SER A 102 -23.62 5.32 -9.16
N PRO A 103 -24.72 4.81 -8.58
CA PRO A 103 -24.97 3.38 -8.49
C PRO A 103 -24.91 2.64 -9.84
N ILE A 104 -25.20 3.32 -10.96
CA ILE A 104 -25.13 2.70 -12.30
C ILE A 104 -23.70 2.22 -12.60
N PHE A 105 -22.70 3.08 -12.37
CA PHE A 105 -21.31 2.71 -12.55
C PHE A 105 -20.89 1.64 -11.52
N LEU A 106 -21.17 1.89 -10.24
CA LEU A 106 -20.69 1.04 -9.15
C LEU A 106 -21.26 -0.39 -9.22
N ASN A 107 -22.53 -0.55 -9.58
CA ASN A 107 -23.16 -1.87 -9.70
C ASN A 107 -22.54 -2.72 -10.82
N GLN A 108 -22.09 -2.11 -11.92
CA GLN A 108 -21.42 -2.83 -13.00
C GLN A 108 -20.05 -3.40 -12.56
N PHE A 109 -19.41 -2.76 -11.59
CA PHE A 109 -18.09 -3.12 -11.06
C PHE A 109 -18.13 -3.44 -9.57
N ALA A 110 -19.24 -4.03 -9.08
CA ALA A 110 -19.44 -4.29 -7.65
C ALA A 110 -18.25 -5.03 -7.04
N GLY A 111 -17.70 -4.48 -5.94
CA GLY A 111 -16.53 -5.03 -5.23
C GLY A 111 -15.19 -4.87 -5.97
N ARG A 112 -15.16 -4.20 -7.13
CA ARG A 112 -13.97 -4.04 -7.99
C ARG A 112 -13.53 -2.59 -8.16
N VAL A 113 -14.11 -1.66 -7.42
CA VAL A 113 -13.74 -0.24 -7.44
C VAL A 113 -13.17 0.13 -6.08
N ILE A 114 -11.92 0.57 -6.03
CA ILE A 114 -11.29 1.08 -4.81
C ILE A 114 -10.93 2.56 -4.98
N ASN A 115 -11.04 3.33 -3.90
CA ASN A 115 -10.76 4.75 -3.86
C ASN A 115 -9.73 5.06 -2.77
N LEU A 116 -8.71 5.85 -3.13
CA LEU A 116 -7.82 6.45 -2.16
C LEU A 116 -8.41 7.76 -1.65
N HIS A 117 -8.42 7.93 -0.33
CA HIS A 117 -8.86 9.14 0.35
C HIS A 117 -7.81 9.61 1.37
N PRO A 118 -7.39 10.90 1.36
CA PRO A 118 -6.41 11.45 2.30
C PRO A 118 -7.01 11.77 3.69
N ALA A 119 -7.68 10.80 4.29
CA ALA A 119 -8.04 10.81 5.70
C ALA A 119 -8.12 9.38 6.24
N LEU A 120 -8.04 9.22 7.56
CA LEU A 120 -8.37 7.96 8.21
C LEU A 120 -9.87 7.65 8.13
N PRO A 121 -10.28 6.38 8.29
CA PRO A 121 -11.70 6.01 8.28
C PRO A 121 -12.53 6.83 9.27
N GLY A 122 -13.63 7.40 8.79
CA GLY A 122 -14.52 8.25 9.58
C GLY A 122 -14.00 9.67 9.83
N GLN A 123 -12.78 10.00 9.43
CA GLN A 123 -12.23 11.36 9.50
C GLN A 123 -12.39 12.10 8.17
N PHE A 124 -12.65 13.41 8.25
CA PHE A 124 -12.57 14.37 7.14
C PHE A 124 -13.08 13.86 5.77
N ALA A 125 -14.29 13.30 5.70
CA ALA A 125 -14.89 12.89 4.43
C ALA A 125 -15.05 14.08 3.46
N GLY A 126 -14.90 13.82 2.16
CA GLY A 126 -15.01 14.82 1.08
C GLY A 126 -13.72 15.58 0.78
N THR A 127 -13.82 16.60 -0.08
CA THR A 127 -12.67 17.36 -0.60
C THR A 127 -11.92 18.14 0.46
N HIS A 128 -10.68 18.53 0.16
CA HIS A 128 -9.81 19.31 1.05
C HIS A 128 -9.59 18.64 2.42
N ALA A 129 -9.40 17.31 2.41
CA ALA A 129 -9.25 16.55 3.65
C ALA A 129 -7.90 16.85 4.33
N ILE A 130 -6.82 17.02 3.55
CA ILE A 130 -5.48 17.35 4.05
C ILE A 130 -5.51 18.71 4.76
N GLU A 131 -6.06 19.74 4.12
CA GLU A 131 -6.13 21.09 4.69
C GLU A 131 -7.00 21.11 5.96
N ARG A 132 -8.15 20.42 5.94
CA ARG A 132 -9.02 20.32 7.13
C ARG A 132 -8.36 19.57 8.29
N ALA A 133 -7.61 18.51 7.99
CA ALA A 133 -6.85 17.77 9.00
C ALA A 133 -5.76 18.66 9.62
N TYR A 134 -5.00 19.38 8.78
CA TYR A 134 -3.99 20.32 9.26
C TYR A 134 -4.60 21.44 10.11
N ASP A 135 -5.72 22.04 9.67
CA ASP A 135 -6.41 23.07 10.45
C ASP A 135 -6.90 22.53 11.82
N ALA A 136 -7.38 21.28 11.87
CA ALA A 136 -7.79 20.62 13.11
C ALA A 136 -6.60 20.39 14.05
N PHE A 137 -5.45 19.98 13.51
CA PHE A 137 -4.21 19.87 14.28
C PHE A 137 -3.76 21.22 14.85
N GLN A 138 -3.80 22.29 14.05
CA GLN A 138 -3.46 23.64 14.52
C GLN A 138 -4.39 24.14 15.65
N ARG A 139 -5.63 23.62 15.72
CA ARG A 139 -6.57 23.86 16.82
C ARG A 139 -6.38 22.92 18.02
N GLY A 140 -5.47 21.96 17.95
CA GLY A 140 -5.24 20.95 18.99
C GLY A 140 -6.34 19.89 19.09
N GLU A 141 -7.12 19.69 18.03
CA GLU A 141 -8.24 18.73 18.01
C GLU A 141 -7.79 17.29 17.70
N ILE A 142 -6.67 17.16 16.99
CA ILE A 142 -6.07 15.88 16.60
C ILE A 142 -4.55 15.96 16.71
N GLU A 143 -3.88 14.83 16.86
CA GLU A 143 -2.41 14.71 16.83
C GLU A 143 -1.90 14.11 15.51
N HIS A 144 -2.77 13.43 14.78
CA HIS A 144 -2.46 12.72 13.56
C HIS A 144 -3.70 12.64 12.66
N SER A 145 -3.44 12.44 11.37
CA SER A 145 -4.46 12.02 10.41
C SER A 145 -3.93 10.80 9.66
N GLY A 146 -4.22 10.65 8.37
CA GLY A 146 -3.73 9.56 7.57
C GLY A 146 -4.40 9.49 6.22
N CYS A 147 -4.19 8.37 5.54
CA CYS A 147 -4.90 8.05 4.31
C CYS A 147 -5.50 6.65 4.40
N MET A 148 -6.57 6.42 3.64
CA MET A 148 -7.19 5.12 3.50
C MET A 148 -7.42 4.79 2.03
N VAL A 149 -7.43 3.50 1.73
CA VAL A 149 -8.02 2.99 0.50
C VAL A 149 -9.20 2.12 0.87
N HIS A 150 -10.35 2.38 0.27
CA HIS A 150 -11.61 1.70 0.59
C HIS A 150 -12.36 1.29 -0.68
N VAL A 151 -13.26 0.31 -0.56
CA VAL A 151 -14.18 -0.05 -1.63
C VAL A 151 -15.11 1.13 -1.88
N ALA A 152 -15.28 1.56 -3.14
CA ALA A 152 -16.18 2.66 -3.47
C ALA A 152 -17.64 2.21 -3.39
N ILE A 153 -18.44 2.95 -2.64
CA ILE A 153 -19.91 2.80 -2.53
C ILE A 153 -20.58 4.16 -2.80
N PRO A 154 -21.92 4.24 -2.94
CA PRO A 154 -22.61 5.50 -3.19
C PRO A 154 -22.36 6.56 -2.11
N GLU A 155 -22.21 6.14 -0.85
CA GLU A 155 -21.82 6.97 0.27
C GLU A 155 -20.35 7.38 0.18
N VAL A 156 -20.09 8.68 0.23
CA VAL A 156 -18.74 9.26 0.09
C VAL A 156 -17.85 8.79 1.25
N ASP A 157 -16.69 8.22 0.90
CA ASP A 157 -15.63 7.81 1.81
C ASP A 157 -16.08 6.86 2.94
N ALA A 158 -17.11 6.03 2.70
CA ALA A 158 -17.76 5.22 3.74
C ALA A 158 -17.77 3.70 3.46
N GLY A 159 -17.07 3.24 2.43
CA GLY A 159 -17.01 1.81 2.10
C GLY A 159 -16.02 1.02 2.96
N GLU A 160 -16.03 -0.30 2.79
CA GLU A 160 -15.12 -1.21 3.49
C GLU A 160 -13.67 -0.79 3.26
N VAL A 161 -12.93 -0.55 4.34
CA VAL A 161 -11.53 -0.20 4.31
C VAL A 161 -10.72 -1.41 3.83
N VAL A 162 -9.90 -1.22 2.79
CA VAL A 162 -8.96 -2.24 2.30
C VAL A 162 -7.67 -2.17 3.11
N VAL A 163 -7.16 -0.96 3.31
CA VAL A 163 -5.98 -0.66 4.12
C VAL A 163 -6.00 0.83 4.48
N SER A 164 -5.40 1.20 5.61
CA SER A 164 -5.22 2.59 6.02
C SER A 164 -3.85 2.79 6.64
N ARG A 165 -3.36 4.03 6.63
CA ARG A 165 -2.07 4.39 7.20
C ARG A 165 -2.20 5.71 7.93
N GLN A 166 -1.78 5.71 9.19
CA GLN A 166 -1.68 6.92 10.00
C GLN A 166 -0.48 7.76 9.52
N VAL A 167 -0.69 9.07 9.48
CA VAL A 167 0.34 10.07 9.15
C VAL A 167 0.31 11.13 10.24
N TYR A 168 1.40 11.19 11.01
CA TYR A 168 1.55 12.17 12.08
C TYR A 168 1.79 13.57 11.51
N ILE A 169 1.31 14.57 12.25
CA ILE A 169 1.58 15.98 11.98
C ILE A 169 2.54 16.45 13.08
N HIS A 170 3.71 16.95 12.71
CA HIS A 170 4.69 17.48 13.65
C HIS A 170 4.37 18.94 13.98
N LYS A 171 4.76 19.39 15.18
CA LYS A 171 4.43 20.75 15.66
C LYS A 171 5.03 21.84 14.78
N GLU A 172 6.15 21.53 14.13
CA GLU A 172 6.94 22.42 13.29
C GLU A 172 6.54 22.33 11.81
N ASP A 173 5.64 21.42 11.43
CA ASP A 173 5.22 21.24 10.04
C ASP A 173 4.49 22.49 9.53
N THR A 174 4.79 22.87 8.29
CA THR A 174 3.86 23.65 7.47
C THR A 174 2.82 22.72 6.82
N LEU A 175 1.74 23.30 6.27
CA LEU A 175 0.77 22.52 5.49
C LEU A 175 1.45 21.77 4.33
N ALA A 176 2.45 22.38 3.68
CA ALA A 176 3.17 21.76 2.59
C ALA A 176 4.02 20.56 3.05
N ASP A 177 4.63 20.63 4.23
CA ASP A 177 5.39 19.52 4.80
C ASP A 177 4.48 18.32 5.12
N PHE A 178 3.31 18.61 5.71
CA PHE A 178 2.30 17.58 5.98
C PHE A 178 1.70 16.99 4.70
N GLU A 179 1.37 17.82 3.71
CA GLU A 179 0.84 17.38 2.41
C GLU A 179 1.86 16.50 1.67
N ALA A 180 3.15 16.87 1.68
CA ALA A 180 4.21 16.04 1.10
C ALA A 180 4.29 14.67 1.78
N ARG A 181 4.29 14.63 3.12
CA ARG A 181 4.31 13.37 3.88
C ARG A 181 3.05 12.53 3.65
N MET A 182 1.89 13.17 3.52
CA MET A 182 0.65 12.50 3.18
C MET A 182 0.76 11.82 1.81
N HIS A 183 1.23 12.54 0.79
CA HIS A 183 1.39 11.98 -0.55
C HIS A 183 2.40 10.83 -0.61
N GLU A 184 3.51 10.90 0.13
CA GLU A 184 4.43 9.76 0.25
C GLU A 184 3.73 8.52 0.82
N ALA A 185 2.91 8.70 1.87
CA ALA A 185 2.12 7.62 2.43
C ALA A 185 1.07 7.07 1.44
N GLU A 186 0.39 7.94 0.69
CA GLU A 186 -0.59 7.56 -0.33
C GLU A 186 0.03 6.69 -1.45
N HIS A 187 1.23 7.05 -1.92
CA HIS A 187 1.89 6.36 -3.03
C HIS A 187 2.19 4.91 -2.69
N GLU A 188 2.59 4.63 -1.46
CA GLU A 188 2.80 3.27 -0.97
C GLU A 188 1.46 2.56 -0.69
N LEU A 189 0.52 3.27 -0.04
CA LEU A 189 -0.77 2.70 0.36
C LEU A 189 -1.61 2.26 -0.84
N ILE A 190 -1.61 3.02 -1.95
CA ILE A 190 -2.40 2.69 -3.13
C ILE A 190 -1.89 1.41 -3.83
N VAL A 191 -0.59 1.15 -3.77
CA VAL A 191 0.02 -0.07 -4.33
C VAL A 191 -0.36 -1.28 -3.48
N ILE A 192 -0.24 -1.19 -2.16
CA ILE A 192 -0.66 -2.23 -1.22
C ILE A 192 -2.15 -2.54 -1.40
N ALA A 193 -2.99 -1.51 -1.46
CA ALA A 193 -4.41 -1.67 -1.62
C ALA A 193 -4.79 -2.35 -2.95
N ALA A 194 -4.09 -2.00 -4.04
CA ALA A 194 -4.30 -2.64 -5.33
C ALA A 194 -3.95 -4.14 -5.30
N ASP A 195 -2.81 -4.52 -4.71
CA ASP A 195 -2.46 -5.95 -4.58
C ASP A 195 -3.45 -6.69 -3.68
N ARG A 196 -3.79 -6.12 -2.50
CA ARG A 196 -4.79 -6.69 -1.59
C ARG A 196 -6.15 -6.89 -2.28
N ALA A 197 -6.63 -5.90 -3.03
CA ALA A 197 -7.89 -6.00 -3.74
C ALA A 197 -7.85 -7.11 -4.82
N LEU A 198 -6.76 -7.23 -5.58
CA LEU A 198 -6.56 -8.30 -6.55
C LEU A 198 -6.47 -9.68 -5.89
N MET A 199 -5.75 -9.80 -4.77
CA MET A 199 -5.66 -11.04 -4.01
C MET A 199 -7.02 -11.49 -3.47
N ARG A 200 -7.84 -10.56 -2.96
CA ARG A 200 -9.22 -10.84 -2.53
C ARG A 200 -10.07 -11.37 -3.69
N GLN A 201 -9.98 -10.75 -4.87
CA GLN A 201 -10.74 -11.18 -6.05
C GLN A 201 -10.31 -12.55 -6.60
N GLN A 202 -9.01 -12.85 -6.57
CA GLN A 202 -8.45 -14.12 -7.02
C GLN A 202 -8.66 -15.28 -6.03
N GLY A 203 -9.03 -14.95 -4.79
CA GLY A 203 -8.98 -15.87 -3.65
C GLY A 203 -7.56 -15.97 -3.09
N VAL A 204 -7.41 -15.67 -1.80
CA VAL A 204 -6.11 -15.74 -1.13
C VAL A 204 -5.75 -17.20 -0.86
N THR A 205 -4.52 -17.58 -1.22
CA THR A 205 -3.99 -18.93 -1.05
C THR A 205 -2.56 -18.86 -0.52
N ALA A 206 -2.09 -19.91 0.14
CA ALA A 206 -0.69 -19.99 0.55
C ALA A 206 0.27 -19.80 -0.64
N THR A 207 -0.12 -20.31 -1.82
CA THR A 207 0.68 -20.17 -3.05
C THR A 207 0.83 -18.73 -3.51
N ASN A 208 -0.26 -17.95 -3.59
CA ASN A 208 -0.15 -16.57 -4.05
C ASN A 208 0.47 -15.65 -3.00
N MET A 209 0.26 -15.91 -1.71
CA MET A 209 0.99 -15.24 -0.63
C MET A 209 2.49 -15.53 -0.68
N LEU A 210 2.88 -16.80 -0.82
CA LEU A 210 4.28 -17.19 -0.92
C LEU A 210 4.96 -16.54 -2.14
N ALA A 211 4.25 -16.40 -3.26
CA ALA A 211 4.78 -15.67 -4.42
C ALA A 211 5.07 -14.18 -4.10
N ARG A 212 4.26 -13.51 -3.27
CA ARG A 212 4.55 -12.13 -2.81
C ARG A 212 5.73 -12.10 -1.85
N VAL A 213 5.77 -13.02 -0.89
CA VAL A 213 6.87 -13.16 0.09
C VAL A 213 8.20 -13.38 -0.63
N ASP A 214 8.25 -14.31 -1.58
CA ASP A 214 9.46 -14.61 -2.35
C ASP A 214 9.88 -13.42 -3.22
N ALA A 215 8.94 -12.75 -3.88
CA ALA A 215 9.23 -11.60 -4.72
C ALA A 215 9.76 -10.40 -3.90
N ALA A 216 9.12 -10.09 -2.77
CA ALA A 216 9.56 -9.00 -1.89
C ALA A 216 10.94 -9.30 -1.30
N TRP A 217 11.19 -10.54 -0.88
CA TRP A 217 12.50 -10.96 -0.39
C TRP A 217 13.60 -10.84 -1.43
N VAL A 218 13.36 -11.27 -2.68
CA VAL A 218 14.33 -11.10 -3.77
C VAL A 218 14.65 -9.62 -4.01
N GLN A 219 13.64 -8.75 -4.02
CA GLN A 219 13.85 -7.32 -4.17
C GLN A 219 14.62 -6.72 -2.98
N TRP A 220 14.29 -7.14 -1.76
CA TRP A 220 14.97 -6.74 -0.53
C TRP A 220 16.46 -7.11 -0.57
N GLN A 221 16.78 -8.37 -0.88
CA GLN A 221 18.16 -8.84 -1.00
C GLN A 221 18.92 -8.11 -2.11
N ALA A 222 18.28 -7.83 -3.24
CA ALA A 222 18.89 -7.05 -4.32
C ALA A 222 19.15 -5.59 -3.94
N LEU A 223 18.33 -5.00 -3.06
CA LEU A 223 18.59 -3.67 -2.49
C LEU A 223 19.77 -3.71 -1.53
N LEU A 224 19.78 -4.66 -0.59
CA LEU A 224 20.87 -4.80 0.37
C LEU A 224 22.23 -5.06 -0.31
N ALA A 225 22.24 -5.82 -1.41
CA ALA A 225 23.45 -6.10 -2.18
C ALA A 225 24.10 -4.85 -2.81
N GLN A 226 23.38 -3.73 -2.89
CA GLN A 226 23.93 -2.44 -3.35
C GLN A 226 24.65 -1.67 -2.25
N ILE A 227 24.57 -2.13 -0.99
CA ILE A 227 25.10 -1.44 0.19
C ILE A 227 26.32 -2.19 0.71
N SER A 228 27.43 -1.48 0.94
CA SER A 228 28.64 -2.10 1.53
C SER A 228 28.36 -2.54 2.98
N ALA A 229 29.09 -3.55 3.46
CA ALA A 229 28.95 -4.01 4.86
C ALA A 229 29.19 -2.90 5.89
N ALA A 230 30.09 -1.96 5.60
CA ALA A 230 30.33 -0.80 6.47
C ALA A 230 29.12 0.13 6.54
N HIS A 231 28.51 0.44 5.40
CA HIS A 231 27.34 1.31 5.33
C HIS A 231 26.06 0.64 5.85
N LEU A 232 25.97 -0.71 5.80
CA LEU A 232 24.86 -1.44 6.42
C LEU A 232 24.81 -1.23 7.94
N THR A 233 25.94 -0.95 8.58
CA THR A 233 26.06 -0.72 10.03
C THR A 233 26.09 0.75 10.43
N GLU A 234 26.06 1.67 9.47
CA GLU A 234 26.12 3.11 9.75
C GLU A 234 24.72 3.65 10.12
N PRO A 235 24.57 4.38 11.23
CA PRO A 235 23.30 4.94 11.67
C PRO A 235 22.91 6.17 10.83
N ALA A 236 22.42 5.91 9.62
CA ALA A 236 22.17 6.94 8.61
C ALA A 236 20.70 7.06 8.17
N LEU A 237 19.80 6.22 8.70
CA LEU A 237 18.36 6.31 8.48
C LEU A 237 17.67 7.17 9.54
N SER A 238 16.38 7.45 9.33
CA SER A 238 15.55 8.17 10.31
C SER A 238 15.60 7.50 11.68
N GLY A 239 15.55 8.30 12.75
CA GLY A 239 15.65 7.80 14.12
C GLY A 239 17.04 7.30 14.53
N GLY A 240 18.07 7.51 13.70
CA GLY A 240 19.44 7.06 13.97
C GLY A 240 19.66 5.57 13.74
N TRP A 241 18.74 4.90 13.04
CA TRP A 241 18.88 3.48 12.72
C TRP A 241 19.88 3.25 11.59
N ALA A 242 20.61 2.15 11.68
CA ALA A 242 21.33 1.59 10.56
C ALA A 242 20.42 0.67 9.73
N VAL A 243 20.81 0.35 8.49
CA VAL A 243 20.10 -0.66 7.69
C VAL A 243 20.11 -2.01 8.39
N LYS A 244 21.17 -2.35 9.13
CA LYS A 244 21.24 -3.53 10.01
C LYS A 244 20.09 -3.58 11.00
N ASP A 245 19.71 -2.46 11.59
CA ASP A 245 18.64 -2.41 12.59
C ASP A 245 17.27 -2.64 11.94
N VAL A 246 17.08 -2.14 10.71
CA VAL A 246 15.91 -2.45 9.88
C VAL A 246 15.85 -3.94 9.53
N ILE A 247 16.99 -4.57 9.20
CA ILE A 247 17.04 -6.03 8.94
C ILE A 247 16.62 -6.81 10.19
N ALA A 248 17.14 -6.45 11.36
CA ALA A 248 16.81 -7.12 12.62
C ALA A 248 15.33 -6.96 12.99
N HIS A 249 14.78 -5.76 12.78
CA HIS A 249 13.37 -5.44 12.95
C HIS A 249 12.48 -6.30 12.06
N LEU A 250 12.76 -6.35 10.76
CA LEU A 250 12.00 -7.17 9.82
C LEU A 250 12.07 -8.66 10.15
N ALA A 251 13.25 -9.16 10.53
CA ALA A 251 13.44 -10.55 10.95
C ALA A 251 12.60 -10.91 12.17
N TRP A 252 12.50 -10.00 13.14
CA TRP A 252 11.65 -10.19 14.32
C TRP A 252 10.18 -10.35 13.91
N PHE A 253 9.64 -9.44 13.09
CA PHE A 253 8.23 -9.53 12.64
C PHE A 253 7.93 -10.80 11.85
N GLU A 254 8.83 -11.22 10.95
CA GLU A 254 8.64 -12.48 10.22
C GLU A 254 8.65 -13.71 11.13
N ARG A 255 9.52 -13.73 12.15
CA ARG A 255 9.52 -14.82 13.15
C ARG A 255 8.21 -14.86 13.92
N GLU A 256 7.73 -13.73 14.42
CA GLU A 256 6.48 -13.68 15.19
C GLU A 256 5.28 -14.14 14.34
N MET A 257 5.27 -13.84 13.05
CA MET A 257 4.25 -14.35 12.12
C MET A 257 4.39 -15.86 11.86
N ALA A 258 5.61 -16.39 11.72
CA ALA A 258 5.82 -17.83 11.61
C ALA A 258 5.30 -18.56 12.86
N ASP A 259 5.55 -18.00 14.05
CA ASP A 259 5.05 -18.51 15.32
C ASP A 259 3.53 -18.44 15.42
N LEU A 260 2.91 -17.31 15.05
CA LEU A 260 1.46 -17.16 14.96
C LEU A 260 0.82 -18.25 14.08
N ILE A 261 1.43 -18.52 12.92
CA ILE A 261 0.94 -19.53 11.97
C ILE A 261 1.06 -20.94 12.55
N ASN A 262 2.23 -21.26 13.11
CA ASN A 262 2.50 -22.58 13.69
C ASN A 262 1.62 -22.87 14.92
N GLN A 263 1.38 -21.86 15.75
CA GLN A 263 0.57 -21.98 16.96
C GLN A 263 -0.93 -21.86 16.71
N ARG A 264 -1.35 -21.36 15.53
CA ARG A 264 -2.75 -21.06 15.22
C ARG A 264 -3.39 -20.17 16.28
N ALA A 265 -2.66 -19.12 16.66
CA ALA A 265 -3.09 -18.19 17.67
C ALA A 265 -2.45 -16.81 17.43
N LEU A 266 -3.23 -15.74 17.64
CA LEU A 266 -2.77 -14.36 17.68
C LEU A 266 -2.05 -14.12 19.02
N VAL A 267 -0.93 -14.79 19.19
CA VAL A 267 -0.05 -14.69 20.35
C VAL A 267 1.37 -14.48 19.83
N GLY A 268 2.14 -13.71 20.59
CA GLY A 268 3.55 -13.46 20.29
C GLY A 268 4.31 -13.22 21.58
N SER A 269 5.53 -12.73 21.44
CA SER A 269 6.34 -12.29 22.57
C SER A 269 5.68 -11.13 23.33
N ASP A 270 6.16 -10.86 24.55
CA ASP A 270 5.68 -9.77 25.40
C ASP A 270 5.73 -8.38 24.71
N LEU A 271 6.52 -8.24 23.63
CA LEU A 271 6.61 -7.00 22.87
C LEU A 271 5.28 -6.63 22.19
N TRP A 272 4.41 -7.59 21.87
CA TRP A 272 3.09 -7.30 21.29
C TRP A 272 2.20 -6.44 22.20
N LEU A 273 2.51 -6.38 23.49
CA LEU A 273 1.78 -5.57 24.49
C LEU A 273 2.25 -4.11 24.52
N LEU A 274 3.33 -3.78 23.83
CA LEU A 274 3.94 -2.46 23.80
C LEU A 274 3.41 -1.63 22.63
N SER A 275 3.51 -0.31 22.72
CA SER A 275 3.33 0.57 21.56
C SER A 275 4.41 0.30 20.49
N ILE A 276 4.15 0.65 19.23
CA ILE A 276 5.11 0.44 18.13
C ILE A 276 6.46 1.10 18.44
N ASP A 277 6.47 2.29 19.04
CA ASP A 277 7.72 2.98 19.39
C ASP A 277 8.49 2.24 20.49
N GLU A 278 7.79 1.71 21.49
CA GLU A 278 8.39 0.89 22.55
C GLU A 278 8.91 -0.45 22.00
N GLN A 279 8.17 -1.11 21.10
CA GLN A 279 8.61 -2.31 20.39
C GLN A 279 9.91 -2.05 19.63
N ASN A 280 9.92 -0.99 18.81
CA ASN A 280 11.07 -0.58 18.02
C ASN A 280 12.27 -0.26 18.91
N ALA A 281 12.07 0.41 20.03
CA ALA A 281 13.14 0.71 20.99
C ALA A 281 13.76 -0.56 21.60
N VAL A 282 12.92 -1.53 22.00
CA VAL A 282 13.41 -2.80 22.55
C VAL A 282 14.16 -3.62 21.50
N ILE A 283 13.61 -3.73 20.28
CA ILE A 283 14.26 -4.43 19.16
C ILE A 283 15.61 -3.78 18.85
N TYR A 284 15.66 -2.45 18.77
CA TYR A 284 16.90 -1.72 18.54
C TYR A 284 17.94 -2.02 19.62
N GLU A 285 17.59 -1.89 20.90
CA GLU A 285 18.52 -2.13 22.01
C GLU A 285 19.03 -3.59 22.05
N GLN A 286 18.20 -4.56 21.71
CA GLN A 286 18.60 -5.98 21.64
C GLN A 286 19.59 -6.26 20.50
N ASN A 287 19.57 -5.46 19.42
CA ASN A 287 20.29 -5.75 18.18
C ASN A 287 21.44 -4.79 17.88
N ARG A 288 21.53 -3.65 18.56
CA ARG A 288 22.52 -2.60 18.27
C ARG A 288 23.97 -3.10 18.30
N GLU A 289 24.34 -3.93 19.29
CA GLU A 289 25.69 -4.49 19.43
C GLU A 289 25.91 -5.81 18.67
N ARG A 290 24.86 -6.37 18.06
CA ARG A 290 24.95 -7.67 17.39
C ARG A 290 25.74 -7.55 16.07
N PRO A 291 26.63 -8.51 15.75
CA PRO A 291 27.34 -8.54 14.48
C PRO A 291 26.38 -8.63 13.28
N LEU A 292 26.68 -7.89 12.20
CA LEU A 292 25.89 -7.93 10.96
C LEU A 292 25.68 -9.37 10.42
N PRO A 293 26.68 -10.28 10.39
CA PRO A 293 26.45 -11.65 9.91
C PRO A 293 25.40 -12.42 10.71
N ASP A 294 25.31 -12.20 12.02
CA ASP A 294 24.33 -12.87 12.88
C ASP A 294 22.91 -12.36 12.60
N ILE A 295 22.77 -11.05 12.39
CA ILE A 295 21.50 -10.41 12.00
C ILE A 295 21.04 -10.91 10.62
N GLN A 296 21.95 -11.02 9.66
CA GLN A 296 21.63 -11.53 8.33
C GLN A 296 21.28 -13.02 8.35
N ALA A 297 21.97 -13.82 9.16
CA ALA A 297 21.65 -15.24 9.33
C ALA A 297 20.27 -15.44 9.96
N GLU A 298 19.93 -14.64 10.97
CA GLU A 298 18.59 -14.65 11.59
C GLU A 298 17.51 -14.24 10.59
N ALA A 299 17.71 -13.16 9.84
CA ALA A 299 16.75 -12.74 8.82
C ALA A 299 16.51 -13.83 7.75
N ALA A 300 17.56 -14.50 7.29
CA ALA A 300 17.42 -15.61 6.35
C ALA A 300 16.68 -16.81 6.95
N GLN A 301 16.90 -17.11 8.23
CA GLN A 301 16.21 -18.18 8.95
C GLN A 301 14.72 -17.84 9.17
N SER A 302 14.41 -16.65 9.67
CA SER A 302 13.04 -16.17 9.88
C SER A 302 12.24 -16.16 8.58
N HIS A 303 12.85 -15.73 7.48
CA HIS A 303 12.23 -15.82 6.16
C HIS A 303 11.95 -17.27 5.76
N ALA A 304 12.90 -18.19 5.94
CA ALA A 304 12.69 -19.61 5.62
C ALA A 304 11.56 -20.23 6.47
N ASP A 305 11.51 -19.91 7.76
CA ASP A 305 10.49 -20.41 8.69
C ASP A 305 9.10 -19.86 8.34
N MET A 306 8.98 -18.57 8.02
CA MET A 306 7.75 -17.96 7.51
C MET A 306 7.23 -18.70 6.26
N ARG A 307 8.10 -18.95 5.28
CA ARG A 307 7.72 -19.67 4.05
C ARG A 307 7.20 -21.07 4.36
N ALA A 308 7.88 -21.80 5.25
CA ALA A 308 7.47 -23.13 5.67
C ALA A 308 6.12 -23.10 6.40
N ALA A 309 5.93 -22.13 7.29
CA ALA A 309 4.69 -21.94 8.04
C ALA A 309 3.51 -21.62 7.11
N LEU A 310 3.67 -20.71 6.15
CA LEU A 310 2.64 -20.36 5.16
C LEU A 310 2.12 -21.58 4.38
N LEU A 311 3.00 -22.52 4.02
CA LEU A 311 2.62 -23.74 3.30
C LEU A 311 1.73 -24.69 4.12
N THR A 312 1.61 -24.48 5.43
CA THR A 312 0.69 -25.24 6.30
C THR A 312 -0.74 -24.69 6.30
N LEU A 313 -0.96 -23.50 5.72
CA LEU A 313 -2.26 -22.84 5.68
C LEU A 313 -3.03 -23.24 4.42
N ASP A 314 -4.32 -23.54 4.58
CA ASP A 314 -5.26 -23.60 3.46
C ASP A 314 -5.97 -22.25 3.26
N ALA A 315 -6.77 -22.15 2.20
CA ALA A 315 -7.49 -20.91 1.88
C ALA A 315 -8.52 -20.51 2.96
N ALA A 316 -9.11 -21.48 3.67
CA ALA A 316 -10.09 -21.19 4.72
C ALA A 316 -9.41 -20.55 5.93
N ALA A 317 -8.31 -21.14 6.40
CA ALA A 317 -7.53 -20.57 7.49
C ALA A 317 -6.93 -19.21 7.16
N LEU A 318 -6.66 -18.91 5.89
CA LEU A 318 -6.19 -17.58 5.50
C LEU A 318 -7.28 -16.50 5.61
N GLN A 319 -8.55 -16.87 5.49
CA GLN A 319 -9.68 -15.92 5.47
C GLN A 319 -10.40 -15.79 6.81
N ASP A 320 -10.47 -16.87 7.58
CA ASP A 320 -11.32 -16.94 8.77
C ASP A 320 -10.49 -16.91 10.07
N ALA A 321 -10.68 -15.84 10.84
CA ALA A 321 -10.05 -15.65 12.14
C ALA A 321 -10.35 -16.77 13.14
N ALA A 322 -11.44 -17.54 12.98
CA ALA A 322 -11.77 -18.65 13.86
C ALA A 322 -10.74 -19.79 13.85
N TYR A 323 -9.87 -19.84 12.82
CA TYR A 323 -8.73 -20.76 12.76
C TYR A 323 -7.56 -20.31 13.66
N PHE A 324 -7.63 -19.13 14.25
CA PHE A 324 -6.60 -18.53 15.10
C PHE A 324 -7.18 -18.12 16.45
N THR A 325 -6.73 -18.78 17.52
CA THR A 325 -7.14 -18.43 18.88
C THR A 325 -6.74 -16.98 19.20
N HIS A 326 -7.60 -16.22 19.89
CA HIS A 326 -7.39 -14.79 20.23
C HIS A 326 -7.41 -13.80 19.06
N MET A 327 -7.60 -14.24 17.82
CA MET A 327 -7.78 -13.31 16.70
C MET A 327 -9.20 -12.72 16.73
N PRO A 328 -9.37 -11.38 16.61
CA PRO A 328 -10.69 -10.76 16.50
C PRO A 328 -11.49 -11.33 15.32
N SER A 329 -12.79 -11.54 15.50
CA SER A 329 -13.61 -12.25 14.52
C SER A 329 -13.85 -11.47 13.22
N ASP A 330 -13.60 -10.16 13.23
CA ASP A 330 -13.68 -9.26 12.08
C ASP A 330 -12.34 -9.14 11.32
N TRP A 331 -11.27 -9.75 11.82
CA TRP A 331 -9.97 -9.75 11.16
C TRP A 331 -9.85 -10.88 10.13
N ARG A 332 -8.92 -10.70 9.19
CA ARG A 332 -8.54 -11.73 8.23
C ARG A 332 -7.08 -12.11 8.45
N PRO A 333 -6.77 -13.39 8.76
CA PRO A 333 -5.39 -13.83 9.04
C PRO A 333 -4.37 -13.43 7.97
N TRP A 334 -4.74 -13.53 6.69
CA TRP A 334 -3.82 -13.20 5.60
C TRP A 334 -3.41 -11.72 5.58
N GLU A 335 -4.25 -10.79 6.05
CA GLU A 335 -3.94 -9.35 6.08
C GLU A 335 -2.94 -9.02 7.19
N VAL A 336 -3.05 -9.72 8.33
CA VAL A 336 -2.08 -9.64 9.43
C VAL A 336 -0.74 -10.19 8.98
N ILE A 337 -0.73 -11.38 8.35
CA ILE A 337 0.50 -11.99 7.86
C ILE A 337 1.14 -11.14 6.77
N ALA A 338 0.36 -10.61 5.82
CA ALA A 338 0.87 -9.75 4.75
C ALA A 338 1.55 -8.49 5.28
N GLY A 339 0.86 -7.76 6.18
CA GLY A 339 1.35 -6.51 6.79
C GLY A 339 2.63 -6.67 7.60
N ASN A 340 2.86 -7.85 8.17
CA ASN A 340 4.04 -8.16 8.98
C ASN A 340 5.06 -9.05 8.26
N SER A 341 4.95 -9.18 6.93
CA SER A 341 5.91 -9.92 6.11
C SER A 341 6.30 -9.14 4.85
N TYR A 342 5.72 -9.49 3.70
CA TYR A 342 6.13 -8.94 2.41
C TYR A 342 5.79 -7.45 2.26
N GLU A 343 4.67 -6.98 2.80
CA GLU A 343 4.32 -5.55 2.77
C GLU A 343 5.31 -4.75 3.62
N HIS A 344 5.80 -5.33 4.72
CA HIS A 344 6.75 -4.66 5.61
C HIS A 344 8.11 -4.41 4.95
N TYR A 345 8.62 -5.35 4.13
CA TYR A 345 9.79 -5.09 3.28
C TYR A 345 9.55 -3.88 2.37
N LEU A 346 8.39 -3.87 1.70
CA LEU A 346 8.04 -2.84 0.73
C LEU A 346 7.89 -1.46 1.38
N ASP A 347 7.52 -1.40 2.66
CA ASP A 347 7.42 -0.14 3.41
C ASP A 347 8.77 0.49 3.75
N HIS A 348 9.82 -0.32 3.97
CA HIS A 348 11.17 0.19 4.31
C HIS A 348 12.06 0.43 3.09
N MET A 349 11.82 -0.25 1.97
CA MET A 349 12.66 -0.11 0.78
C MET A 349 12.74 1.33 0.22
N PRO A 350 11.66 2.13 0.16
CA PRO A 350 11.71 3.50 -0.37
C PRO A 350 12.68 4.39 0.41
N SER A 351 12.67 4.34 1.75
CA SER A 351 13.55 5.17 2.59
C SER A 351 15.03 4.80 2.39
N ILE A 352 15.33 3.50 2.29
CA ILE A 352 16.69 3.01 2.02
C ILE A 352 17.14 3.39 0.62
N ARG A 353 16.28 3.29 -0.40
CA ARG A 353 16.59 3.73 -1.78
C ARG A 353 16.84 5.24 -1.83
N HIS A 354 16.02 6.03 -1.13
CA HIS A 354 16.20 7.46 -1.03
C HIS A 354 17.55 7.80 -0.38
N TRP A 355 17.87 7.18 0.76
CA TRP A 355 19.16 7.34 1.42
C TRP A 355 20.34 6.96 0.52
N LEU A 356 20.26 5.84 -0.20
CA LEU A 356 21.28 5.43 -1.17
C LEU A 356 21.48 6.48 -2.27
N ALA A 357 20.39 6.98 -2.84
CA ALA A 357 20.44 7.97 -3.91
C ALA A 357 21.01 9.32 -3.44
N THR A 358 20.66 9.78 -2.24
CA THR A 358 21.15 11.06 -1.70
C THR A 358 22.58 10.98 -1.19
N THR A 359 22.99 9.84 -0.62
CA THR A 359 24.33 9.65 -0.06
C THR A 359 25.38 9.32 -1.13
N PHE A 360 25.00 8.48 -2.11
CA PHE A 360 25.93 7.91 -3.08
C PHE A 360 25.58 8.19 -4.55
N GLY A 361 24.35 8.61 -4.87
CA GLY A 361 23.89 8.82 -6.25
C GLY A 361 24.56 9.98 -7.01
N GLY A 362 25.45 10.74 -6.36
CA GLY A 362 26.33 11.74 -6.97
C GLY A 362 27.80 11.29 -7.15
N ARG A 363 28.17 10.07 -6.74
CA ARG A 363 29.54 9.56 -6.85
C ARG A 363 29.58 8.48 -7.93
N ASN A 364 30.04 8.86 -9.12
CA ASN A 364 30.68 7.91 -10.02
C ASN A 364 32.02 7.55 -9.37
N ASP A 365 32.07 6.42 -8.67
CA ASP A 365 33.34 5.79 -8.31
C ASP A 365 33.83 4.91 -9.47
#